data_AF-A0A6I3GMN1-F1
#
_entry.id   AF-A0A6I3GMN1-F1
#
_cell.length_a   1.000
_cell.length_b   1.000
_cell.length_c   1.000
_cell.angle_alpha   90.00
_cell.angle_beta   90.00
_cell.angle_gamma   90.00
#
_symmetry.space_group_name_H-M   'P 1'
#
loop_
_entity.id
_entity.type
_entity.pdbx_description
1 polymer ?
#
loop_
_entity_poly.entity_id
_entity_poly.type
_entity_poly.pdbx_seq_one_letter_code
_entity_poly.pdbx_strand_id
1 'polypeptide(L)'
;MSSTGQREPSKVEDLGHSKIDVDRMRRLGIPEAVFAAGKTVDQCVEIVSRLLEQTNHPVVVTRSTAEQRSALRRLAPQSMQSNTLSWQHSSAMAVNPVVIVSGGTSDESVVDEAQVTLHALGAPTKVVQDVGVAGLHRLLDSLEGISEASVVIVVAGMEGSLSTVLTGLVPNPIIAVPTSVGYGSSLEGVTAMLSAMASCAPGMSVVGIDNGYGAACAAMRILNLSSECTPPTLSKQKPGTE
;
A
#
# COMPACT_ATOMS: atom_id res chain seq x y z
N MET A 1 39.17 -13.28 -16.09
CA MET A 1 38.90 -13.60 -14.67
C MET A 1 37.55 -13.02 -14.34
N SER A 2 36.51 -13.82 -14.56
CA SER A 2 35.11 -13.47 -14.44
C SER A 2 34.77 -13.36 -12.95
N SER A 3 34.53 -12.15 -12.45
CA SER A 3 33.98 -11.95 -11.11
C SER A 3 32.57 -12.52 -11.10
N THR A 4 32.43 -13.76 -10.64
CA THR A 4 31.18 -14.33 -10.15
C THR A 4 30.55 -13.33 -9.21
N GLY A 5 29.49 -12.65 -9.66
CA GLY A 5 28.67 -11.79 -8.82
C GLY A 5 28.00 -12.65 -7.76
N GLN A 6 28.69 -12.85 -6.64
CA GLN A 6 28.11 -13.43 -5.45
C GLN A 6 26.95 -12.52 -5.04
N ARG A 7 25.71 -13.02 -5.08
CA ARG A 7 24.58 -12.31 -4.48
C ARG A 7 24.92 -12.13 -3.01
N GLU A 8 25.05 -10.88 -2.56
CA GLU A 8 25.23 -10.59 -1.14
C GLU A 8 24.07 -11.22 -0.35
N PRO A 9 24.33 -11.83 0.81
CA PRO A 9 23.29 -12.44 1.61
C PRO A 9 22.27 -11.37 2.06
N SER A 10 20.99 -11.71 2.05
CA SER A 10 19.93 -10.85 2.58
C SER A 10 20.15 -10.63 4.07
N LYS A 11 20.11 -9.37 4.51
CA LYS A 11 20.31 -8.99 5.91
C LYS A 11 18.98 -8.98 6.64
N VAL A 12 18.91 -9.77 7.71
CA VAL A 12 17.80 -9.81 8.65
C VAL A 12 18.38 -9.57 10.04
N GLU A 13 17.75 -8.70 10.82
CA GLU A 13 18.11 -8.47 12.22
C GLU A 13 17.11 -9.18 13.12
N ASP A 14 17.60 -9.91 14.13
CA ASP A 14 16.79 -10.64 15.11
C ASP A 14 16.79 -9.88 16.43
N LEU A 15 15.61 -9.38 16.82
CA LEU A 15 15.38 -8.67 18.09
C LEU A 15 14.95 -9.63 19.22
N GLY A 16 15.02 -10.94 19.00
CA GLY A 16 14.60 -11.97 19.95
C GLY A 16 13.08 -12.20 20.00
N HIS A 17 12.27 -11.18 19.69
CA HIS A 17 10.82 -11.31 19.53
C HIS A 17 10.33 -11.12 18.09
N SER A 18 11.16 -10.57 17.21
CA SER A 18 10.81 -10.28 15.82
C SER A 18 12.08 -10.23 14.97
N LYS A 19 11.95 -10.63 13.71
CA LYS A 19 13.03 -10.57 12.72
C LYS A 19 12.67 -9.52 11.69
N ILE A 20 13.48 -8.47 11.58
CA ILE A 20 13.23 -7.35 10.67
C ILE A 20 14.14 -7.45 9.44
N ASP A 21 13.56 -7.27 8.27
CA ASP A 21 14.19 -7.34 6.96
C ASP A 21 14.64 -5.95 6.51
N VAL A 22 15.79 -5.53 7.03
CA VAL A 22 16.45 -4.27 6.67
C VAL A 22 16.91 -4.21 5.21
N ASP A 23 16.92 -5.36 4.51
CA ASP A 23 17.36 -5.49 3.14
C ASP A 23 16.22 -5.47 2.11
N ARG A 24 14.96 -5.41 2.56
CA ARG A 24 13.78 -5.48 1.70
C ARG A 24 13.78 -4.39 0.63
N MET A 25 14.23 -3.18 0.98
CA MET A 25 14.33 -2.07 0.05
C MET A 25 15.26 -2.40 -1.14
N ARG A 26 16.44 -2.97 -0.88
CA ARG A 26 17.39 -3.37 -1.94
C ARG A 26 16.79 -4.43 -2.86
N ARG A 27 16.03 -5.38 -2.29
CA ARG A 27 15.51 -6.54 -3.05
C ARG A 27 14.23 -6.24 -3.82
N LEU A 28 13.34 -5.41 -3.27
CA LEU A 28 11.98 -5.20 -3.80
C LEU A 28 11.70 -3.75 -4.22
N GLY A 29 12.58 -2.80 -3.87
CA GLY A 29 12.33 -1.37 -4.06
C GLY A 29 11.31 -0.78 -3.07
N ILE A 30 10.90 -1.55 -2.06
CA ILE A 30 9.92 -1.15 -1.03
C ILE A 30 10.40 -1.70 0.33
N PRO A 31 10.44 -0.88 1.38
CA PRO A 31 10.87 -1.30 2.72
C PRO A 31 9.81 -2.17 3.42
N GLU A 32 10.19 -2.86 4.49
CA GLU A 32 9.25 -3.60 5.32
C GLU A 32 8.34 -2.64 6.12
N ALA A 33 7.06 -2.98 6.26
CA ALA A 33 6.17 -2.29 7.19
C ALA A 33 6.12 -3.00 8.54
N VAL A 34 5.98 -2.19 9.59
CA VAL A 34 5.74 -2.68 10.94
C VAL A 34 4.24 -2.87 11.13
N PHE A 35 3.77 -4.10 10.99
CA PHE A 35 2.39 -4.46 11.33
C PHE A 35 2.21 -4.44 12.85
N ALA A 36 1.60 -3.39 13.41
CA ALA A 36 1.58 -3.18 14.86
C ALA A 36 0.52 -4.02 15.59
N ALA A 37 -0.54 -4.46 14.89
CA ALA A 37 -1.58 -5.28 15.49
C ALA A 37 -1.00 -6.59 16.06
N GLY A 38 -1.34 -6.89 17.30
CA GLY A 38 -0.83 -8.05 18.05
C GLY A 38 0.56 -7.86 18.68
N LYS A 39 1.27 -6.75 18.42
CA LYS A 39 2.54 -6.42 19.09
C LYS A 39 2.31 -5.62 20.37
N THR A 40 3.21 -5.77 21.34
CA THR A 40 3.22 -4.89 22.52
C THR A 40 3.74 -3.50 22.17
N VAL A 41 3.50 -2.53 23.04
CA VAL A 41 4.02 -1.16 22.89
C VAL A 41 5.54 -1.16 22.78
N ASP A 42 6.23 -1.89 23.67
CA ASP A 42 7.69 -1.93 23.70
C ASP A 42 8.27 -2.56 22.44
N GLN A 43 7.68 -3.66 21.96
CA GLN A 43 8.10 -4.29 20.70
C GLN A 43 7.94 -3.35 19.50
N CYS A 44 6.85 -2.58 19.43
CA CYS A 44 6.65 -1.60 18.36
C CYS A 44 7.70 -0.49 18.41
N VAL A 45 7.98 0.05 19.60
CA VAL A 45 8.99 1.11 19.79
C VAL A 45 10.38 0.58 19.44
N GLU A 46 10.73 -0.62 19.87
CA GLU A 46 12.03 -1.23 19.59
C GLU A 46 12.23 -1.46 18.09
N ILE A 47 11.26 -2.08 17.41
CA ILE A 47 11.32 -2.32 15.95
C ILE A 47 11.52 -1.01 15.19
N VAL A 48 10.71 0.01 15.49
CA VAL A 48 10.78 1.29 14.78
C VAL A 48 12.11 1.98 15.06
N SER A 49 12.56 2.01 16.31
CA SER A 49 13.85 2.62 16.67
C SER A 49 15.00 1.95 15.93
N ARG A 50 15.01 0.62 15.85
CA ARG A 50 16.05 -0.15 15.13
C ARG A 50 16.04 0.13 13.64
N LEU A 51 14.87 0.15 13.00
CA LEU A 51 14.75 0.49 11.58
C LEU A 51 15.27 1.91 11.28
N LEU A 52 14.96 2.87 12.16
CA LEU A 52 15.44 4.25 12.03
C LEU A 52 16.95 4.40 12.26
N GLU A 53 17.53 3.59 13.14
CA GLU A 53 18.98 3.58 13.41
C GLU A 53 19.79 2.92 12.28
N GLN A 54 19.26 1.84 11.70
CA GLN A 54 20.00 1.01 10.75
C GLN A 54 19.79 1.39 9.29
N THR A 55 18.70 2.07 8.98
CA THR A 55 18.34 2.39 7.59
C THR A 55 18.05 3.88 7.43
N ASN A 56 18.17 4.33 6.18
CA ASN A 56 17.69 5.64 5.73
C ASN A 56 16.50 5.43 4.78
N HIS A 57 15.66 4.43 5.07
CA HIS A 57 14.53 4.03 4.24
C HIS A 57 13.22 4.38 4.93
N PRO A 58 12.14 4.63 4.16
CA PRO A 58 10.85 4.89 4.75
C PRO A 58 10.43 3.79 5.73
N VAL A 59 10.05 4.19 6.94
CA VAL A 59 9.46 3.29 7.93
C VAL A 59 7.98 3.58 7.99
N VAL A 60 7.15 2.56 7.85
CA VAL A 60 5.69 2.66 7.94
C VAL A 60 5.19 1.69 9.00
N VAL A 61 4.40 2.19 9.95
CA VAL A 61 3.71 1.39 10.96
C VAL A 61 2.23 1.38 10.63
N THR A 62 1.62 0.20 10.54
CA THR A 62 0.20 0.03 10.21
C THR A 62 -0.59 -0.57 11.37
N ARG A 63 -1.90 -0.33 11.39
CA ARG A 63 -2.87 -0.90 12.36
C ARG A 63 -2.46 -0.75 13.83
N SER A 64 -1.91 0.41 14.18
CA SER A 64 -1.50 0.72 15.55
C SER A 64 -2.69 0.98 16.48
N THR A 65 -2.56 0.63 17.76
CA THR A 65 -3.49 1.04 18.82
C THR A 65 -3.18 2.47 19.30
N ALA A 66 -4.07 3.07 20.09
CA ALA A 66 -3.84 4.41 20.63
C ALA A 66 -2.60 4.48 21.53
N GLU A 67 -2.35 3.43 22.32
CA GLU A 67 -1.21 3.30 23.22
C GLU A 67 0.10 3.20 22.42
N GLN A 68 0.10 2.36 21.38
CA GLN A 68 1.25 2.23 20.47
C GLN A 68 1.55 3.55 19.76
N ARG A 69 0.52 4.27 19.25
CA ARG A 69 0.70 5.59 18.63
C ARG A 69 1.28 6.61 19.60
N SER A 70 0.74 6.65 20.83
CA SER A 70 1.23 7.56 21.87
C SER A 70 2.71 7.33 22.18
N ALA A 71 3.12 6.07 22.25
CA ALA A 71 4.51 5.71 22.46
C ALA A 71 5.42 6.06 21.27
N LEU A 72 5.00 5.71 20.05
CA LEU A 72 5.73 5.96 18.81
C LEU A 72 5.85 7.45 18.46
N ARG A 73 4.93 8.29 18.94
CA ARG A 73 5.01 9.75 18.76
C ARG A 73 6.31 10.34 19.32
N ARG A 74 6.90 9.70 20.36
CA ARG A 74 8.20 10.12 20.92
C ARG A 74 9.37 9.96 19.95
N LEU A 75 9.21 9.13 18.92
CA LEU A 75 10.18 8.96 17.83
C LEU A 75 9.98 9.97 16.69
N ALA A 76 9.15 11.01 16.89
CA ALA A 76 8.93 12.12 15.96
C ALA A 76 8.56 11.68 14.52
N PRO A 77 7.41 10.99 14.31
CA PRO A 77 6.93 10.65 12.97
C PRO A 77 6.71 11.89 12.10
N GLN A 78 7.02 11.77 10.81
CA GLN A 78 6.76 12.82 9.81
C GLN A 78 5.27 12.88 9.43
N SER A 79 4.56 11.76 9.49
CA SER A 79 3.12 11.70 9.28
C SER A 79 2.46 10.68 10.20
N MET A 80 1.25 11.00 10.64
CA MET A 80 0.40 10.12 11.43
C MET A 80 -1.06 10.43 11.11
N GLN A 81 -1.75 9.46 10.51
CA GLN A 81 -3.17 9.53 10.17
C GLN A 81 -3.85 8.25 10.61
N SER A 82 -5.05 8.35 11.18
CA SER A 82 -5.78 7.23 11.79
C SER A 82 -4.89 6.32 12.67
N ASN A 83 -4.62 5.11 12.21
CA ASN A 83 -3.82 4.08 12.88
C ASN A 83 -2.48 3.81 12.17
N THR A 84 -2.03 4.72 11.30
CA THR A 84 -0.81 4.59 10.49
C THR A 84 0.18 5.73 10.77
N LEU A 85 1.47 5.40 10.89
CA LEU A 85 2.57 6.35 11.14
C LEU A 85 3.69 6.13 10.14
N SER A 86 4.44 7.17 9.81
CA SER A 86 5.62 7.04 8.95
C SER A 86 6.76 8.03 9.24
N TRP A 87 7.96 7.61 8.84
CA TRP A 87 9.24 8.30 9.00
C TRP A 87 10.11 8.14 7.76
N GLN A 88 11.20 8.92 7.70
CA GLN A 88 12.24 8.88 6.68
C GLN A 88 11.68 8.85 5.25
N HIS A 89 10.72 9.75 4.96
CA HIS A 89 10.03 9.79 3.67
C HIS A 89 11.02 9.95 2.51
N SER A 90 10.82 9.17 1.44
CA SER A 90 11.54 9.33 0.18
C SER A 90 11.23 10.66 -0.48
N SER A 91 12.13 11.12 -1.35
CA SER A 91 11.86 12.26 -2.23
C SER A 91 10.69 11.99 -3.17
N ALA A 92 9.93 13.05 -3.50
CA ALA A 92 8.80 12.93 -4.40
C ALA A 92 9.20 12.44 -5.81
N MET A 93 8.45 11.50 -6.35
CA MET A 93 8.57 11.01 -7.71
C MET A 93 8.00 12.01 -8.71
N ALA A 94 8.61 12.14 -9.88
CA ALA A 94 8.12 12.97 -10.98
C ALA A 94 7.13 12.18 -11.88
N VAL A 95 6.00 11.77 -11.30
CA VAL A 95 4.94 11.00 -11.98
C VAL A 95 3.57 11.62 -11.69
N ASN A 96 2.56 11.26 -12.47
CA ASN A 96 1.17 11.60 -12.13
C ASN A 96 0.77 10.94 -10.81
N PRO A 97 -0.18 11.52 -10.05
CA PRO A 97 -0.53 11.01 -8.75
C PRO A 97 -1.16 9.62 -8.82
N VAL A 98 -1.05 8.89 -7.71
CA VAL A 98 -1.97 7.81 -7.38
C VAL A 98 -3.24 8.42 -6.83
N VAL A 99 -4.38 8.11 -7.42
CA VAL A 99 -5.68 8.58 -6.93
C VAL A 99 -6.31 7.49 -6.07
N ILE A 100 -6.60 7.81 -4.81
CA ILE A 100 -7.31 6.93 -3.88
C ILE A 100 -8.78 7.35 -3.87
N VAL A 101 -9.66 6.44 -4.27
CA VAL A 101 -11.10 6.66 -4.39
C VAL A 101 -11.81 5.84 -3.32
N SER A 102 -12.69 6.47 -2.54
CA SER A 102 -13.42 5.80 -1.47
C SER A 102 -14.91 6.06 -1.50
N GLY A 103 -15.68 5.02 -1.15
CA GLY A 103 -17.14 5.07 -1.12
C GLY A 103 -17.73 5.93 -0.01
N GLY A 104 -17.02 6.10 1.11
CA GLY A 104 -17.50 6.87 2.26
C GLY A 104 -16.45 7.04 3.35
N THR A 105 -16.75 7.90 4.32
CA THR A 105 -15.82 8.23 5.43
C THR A 105 -15.51 7.05 6.36
N SER A 106 -16.36 6.02 6.40
CA SER A 106 -16.11 4.81 7.19
C SER A 106 -14.85 4.05 6.75
N ASP A 107 -14.41 4.23 5.50
CA ASP A 107 -13.20 3.61 4.95
C ASP A 107 -11.92 4.43 5.22
N GLU A 108 -12.01 5.55 5.94
CA GLU A 108 -10.93 6.53 6.14
C GLU A 108 -9.64 5.90 6.65
N SER A 109 -9.70 4.99 7.63
CA SER A 109 -8.49 4.35 8.15
C SER A 109 -7.69 3.55 7.10
N VAL A 110 -8.39 2.97 6.11
CA VAL A 110 -7.76 2.21 5.02
C VAL A 110 -7.24 3.17 3.93
N VAL A 111 -7.97 4.27 3.68
CA VAL A 111 -7.51 5.37 2.80
C VAL A 111 -6.24 6.01 3.36
N ASP A 112 -6.21 6.32 4.65
CA ASP A 112 -5.08 6.89 5.37
C ASP A 112 -3.88 5.94 5.33
N GLU A 113 -4.08 4.65 5.54
CA GLU A 113 -3.01 3.65 5.47
C GLU A 113 -2.35 3.66 4.07
N ALA A 114 -3.16 3.67 3.01
CA ALA A 114 -2.65 3.76 1.64
C ALA A 114 -1.94 5.10 1.37
N GLN A 115 -2.56 6.22 1.76
CA GLN A 115 -2.01 7.56 1.53
C GLN A 115 -0.69 7.78 2.26
N VAL A 116 -0.64 7.47 3.57
CA VAL A 116 0.57 7.61 4.38
C VAL A 116 1.69 6.74 3.84
N THR A 117 1.37 5.52 3.39
CA THR A 117 2.35 4.62 2.76
C THR A 117 2.90 5.21 1.46
N LEU A 118 2.03 5.69 0.56
CA LEU A 118 2.46 6.27 -0.72
C LEU A 118 3.31 7.53 -0.53
N HIS A 119 2.90 8.41 0.39
CA HIS A 119 3.68 9.60 0.74
C HIS A 119 5.05 9.23 1.31
N ALA A 120 5.10 8.25 2.22
CA ALA A 120 6.37 7.78 2.77
C ALA A 120 7.30 7.24 1.68
N LEU A 121 6.74 6.59 0.65
CA LEU A 121 7.49 6.05 -0.49
C LEU A 121 7.76 7.06 -1.61
N GLY A 122 7.30 8.31 -1.47
CA GLY A 122 7.55 9.40 -2.41
C GLY A 122 6.57 9.50 -3.57
N ALA A 123 5.50 8.70 -3.61
CA ALA A 123 4.48 8.85 -4.65
C ALA A 123 3.53 10.03 -4.35
N PRO A 124 3.29 10.94 -5.30
CA PRO A 124 2.26 11.95 -5.16
C PRO A 124 0.89 11.28 -5.07
N THR A 125 0.01 11.78 -4.19
CA THR A 125 -1.34 11.22 -4.04
C THR A 125 -2.42 12.28 -4.10
N LYS A 126 -3.62 11.85 -4.52
CA LYS A 126 -4.86 12.61 -4.41
C LYS A 126 -5.95 11.70 -3.88
N VAL A 127 -6.81 12.22 -3.03
CA VAL A 127 -7.92 11.46 -2.43
C VAL A 127 -9.24 12.01 -2.95
N VAL A 128 -10.11 11.10 -3.38
CA VAL A 128 -11.51 11.36 -3.76
C VAL A 128 -12.40 10.52 -2.84
N GLN A 129 -13.08 11.17 -1.90
CA GLN A 129 -13.86 10.51 -0.86
C GLN A 129 -15.35 10.76 -1.05
N ASP A 130 -16.17 9.89 -0.42
CA ASP A 130 -17.63 9.95 -0.45
C ASP A 130 -18.22 9.90 -1.87
N VAL A 131 -17.67 9.02 -2.72
CA VAL A 131 -18.17 8.79 -4.09
C VAL A 131 -18.76 7.39 -4.26
N GLY A 132 -19.45 6.90 -3.23
CA GLY A 132 -20.09 5.59 -3.23
C GLY A 132 -21.20 5.43 -4.29
N VAL A 133 -21.48 4.19 -4.65
CA VAL A 133 -22.42 3.85 -5.75
C VAL A 133 -23.86 4.30 -5.46
N ALA A 134 -24.27 4.39 -4.18
CA ALA A 134 -25.57 4.95 -3.79
C ALA A 134 -25.76 6.41 -4.24
N GLY A 135 -24.66 7.15 -4.45
CA GLY A 135 -24.64 8.50 -4.98
C GLY A 135 -23.78 8.60 -6.23
N LEU A 136 -23.98 7.70 -7.21
CA LEU A 136 -23.12 7.53 -8.38
C LEU A 136 -22.75 8.83 -9.12
N HIS A 137 -23.63 9.83 -9.13
CA HIS A 137 -23.34 11.15 -9.72
C HIS A 137 -22.06 11.79 -9.14
N ARG A 138 -21.79 11.64 -7.84
CA ARG A 138 -20.57 12.17 -7.20
C ARG A 138 -19.29 11.55 -7.76
N LEU A 139 -19.35 10.27 -8.12
CA LEU A 139 -18.26 9.58 -8.82
C LEU A 139 -18.09 10.12 -10.23
N LEU A 140 -19.21 10.25 -10.97
CA LEU A 140 -19.20 10.73 -12.35
C LEU A 140 -18.58 12.14 -12.46
N ASP A 141 -18.91 13.02 -11.54
CA ASP A 141 -18.36 14.38 -11.46
C ASP A 141 -16.84 14.41 -11.21
N SER A 142 -16.28 13.32 -10.67
CA SER A 142 -14.86 13.20 -10.35
C SER A 142 -14.06 12.44 -11.43
N LEU A 143 -14.69 11.89 -12.47
CA LEU A 143 -14.06 10.96 -13.42
C LEU A 143 -12.88 11.56 -14.17
N GLU A 144 -12.99 12.81 -14.63
CA GLU A 144 -11.92 13.48 -15.38
C GLU A 144 -10.64 13.52 -14.54
N GLY A 145 -10.72 14.00 -13.30
CA GLY A 145 -9.59 14.05 -12.38
C GLY A 145 -9.09 12.68 -11.90
N ILE A 146 -9.91 11.63 -11.94
CA ILE A 146 -9.46 10.25 -11.65
C ILE A 146 -8.67 9.70 -12.84
N SER A 147 -9.11 9.98 -14.07
CA SER A 147 -8.51 9.45 -15.29
C SER A 147 -7.08 9.94 -15.58
N GLU A 148 -6.69 11.06 -14.97
CA GLU A 148 -5.33 11.61 -15.05
C GLU A 148 -4.29 10.82 -14.20
N ALA A 149 -4.75 9.94 -13.32
CA ALA A 149 -3.91 9.20 -12.39
C ALA A 149 -2.94 8.24 -13.11
N SER A 150 -1.78 7.97 -12.52
CA SER A 150 -0.96 6.84 -13.00
C SER A 150 -1.55 5.48 -12.60
N VAL A 151 -2.13 5.42 -11.38
CA VAL A 151 -2.77 4.23 -10.81
C VAL A 151 -3.93 4.70 -9.95
N VAL A 152 -5.01 3.93 -9.90
CA VAL A 152 -6.17 4.22 -9.03
C VAL A 152 -6.30 3.12 -7.99
N ILE A 153 -6.37 3.51 -6.72
CA ILE A 153 -6.68 2.63 -5.59
C ILE A 153 -8.14 2.86 -5.23
N VAL A 154 -8.96 1.80 -5.23
CA VAL A 154 -10.38 1.90 -4.87
C VAL A 154 -10.61 1.21 -3.54
N VAL A 155 -11.04 1.97 -2.55
CA VAL A 155 -11.31 1.49 -1.19
C VAL A 155 -12.81 1.44 -0.98
N ALA A 156 -13.38 0.25 -0.79
CA ALA A 156 -14.81 0.10 -0.63
C ALA A 156 -15.20 -1.11 0.21
N GLY A 157 -16.09 -0.88 1.18
CA GLY A 157 -16.78 -1.92 1.94
C GLY A 157 -18.15 -2.27 1.36
N MET A 158 -19.06 -2.72 2.20
CA MET A 158 -20.41 -3.16 1.83
C MET A 158 -20.36 -4.28 0.77
N GLU A 159 -21.02 -4.11 -0.37
CA GLU A 159 -20.94 -5.00 -1.53
C GLU A 159 -19.72 -4.71 -2.44
N GLY A 160 -18.90 -3.71 -2.13
CA GLY A 160 -17.67 -3.39 -2.86
C GLY A 160 -17.88 -2.88 -4.30
N SER A 161 -19.11 -2.53 -4.70
CA SER A 161 -19.47 -2.22 -6.09
C SER A 161 -18.66 -1.09 -6.73
N LEU A 162 -18.15 -0.15 -5.93
CA LEU A 162 -17.37 0.99 -6.42
C LEU A 162 -16.16 0.54 -7.25
N SER A 163 -15.47 -0.52 -6.83
CA SER A 163 -14.31 -1.07 -7.53
C SER A 163 -14.67 -1.56 -8.93
N THR A 164 -15.76 -2.31 -9.05
CA THR A 164 -16.26 -2.82 -10.33
C THR A 164 -16.72 -1.70 -11.25
N VAL A 165 -17.50 -0.74 -10.72
CA VAL A 165 -18.01 0.39 -11.49
C VAL A 165 -16.85 1.22 -12.03
N LEU A 166 -15.90 1.61 -11.19
CA LEU A 166 -14.81 2.48 -11.61
C LEU A 166 -13.88 1.80 -12.62
N THR A 167 -13.64 0.50 -12.47
CA THR A 167 -12.86 -0.28 -13.46
C THR A 167 -13.47 -0.25 -14.85
N GLY A 168 -14.80 -0.16 -14.97
CA GLY A 168 -15.48 -0.02 -16.25
C GLY A 168 -15.47 1.41 -16.83
N LEU A 169 -15.06 2.42 -16.06
CA LEU A 169 -15.19 3.84 -16.42
C LEU A 169 -13.86 4.53 -16.71
N VAL A 170 -12.72 3.98 -16.27
CA VAL A 170 -11.41 4.60 -16.49
C VAL A 170 -10.40 3.61 -17.09
N PRO A 171 -9.46 4.09 -17.92
CA PRO A 171 -8.45 3.22 -18.55
C PRO A 171 -7.28 2.86 -17.62
N ASN A 172 -7.21 3.47 -16.43
CA ASN A 172 -6.07 3.38 -15.52
C ASN A 172 -6.05 2.00 -14.81
N PRO A 173 -4.86 1.49 -14.44
CA PRO A 173 -4.76 0.30 -13.59
C PRO A 173 -5.51 0.50 -12.28
N ILE A 174 -6.38 -0.45 -11.93
CA ILE A 174 -7.18 -0.42 -10.70
C ILE A 174 -6.63 -1.41 -9.68
N ILE A 175 -6.49 -0.94 -8.44
CA ILE A 175 -6.21 -1.77 -7.27
C ILE A 175 -7.37 -1.64 -6.30
N ALA A 176 -8.20 -2.69 -6.22
CA ALA A 176 -9.32 -2.76 -5.31
C ALA A 176 -8.86 -3.19 -3.91
N VAL A 177 -9.30 -2.44 -2.91
CA VAL A 177 -9.11 -2.69 -1.47
C VAL A 177 -10.49 -2.89 -0.86
N PRO A 178 -10.95 -4.15 -0.75
CA PRO A 178 -12.14 -4.45 0.01
C PRO A 178 -11.94 -4.02 1.46
N THR A 179 -12.94 -3.40 2.07
CA THR A 179 -12.89 -3.08 3.51
C THR A 179 -13.88 -3.91 4.31
N SER A 180 -13.60 -4.06 5.61
CA SER A 180 -14.50 -4.74 6.55
C SER A 180 -15.74 -3.91 6.90
N VAL A 181 -15.86 -2.69 6.36
CA VAL A 181 -17.02 -1.82 6.56
C VAL A 181 -18.29 -2.46 6.03
N GLY A 182 -19.35 -2.37 6.82
CA GLY A 182 -20.70 -2.78 6.45
C GLY A 182 -21.37 -3.62 7.53
N TYR A 183 -22.58 -4.05 7.25
CA TYR A 183 -23.42 -4.78 8.21
C TYR A 183 -23.79 -6.16 7.69
N GLY A 184 -24.02 -7.11 8.60
CA GLY A 184 -24.57 -8.45 8.35
C GLY A 184 -23.94 -9.15 7.14
N SER A 185 -24.57 -8.99 5.98
CA SER A 185 -24.15 -9.55 4.69
C SER A 185 -22.81 -9.03 4.16
N SER A 186 -22.19 -7.99 4.72
CA SER A 186 -20.81 -7.62 4.37
C SER A 186 -19.80 -8.71 4.75
N LEU A 187 -20.11 -9.49 5.80
CA LEU A 187 -19.28 -10.58 6.32
C LEU A 187 -17.82 -10.14 6.54
N GLU A 188 -17.64 -9.02 7.25
CA GLU A 188 -16.31 -8.43 7.54
C GLU A 188 -15.49 -8.18 6.26
N GLY A 189 -16.14 -7.76 5.18
CA GLY A 189 -15.51 -7.44 3.90
C GLY A 189 -15.34 -8.62 2.94
N VAL A 190 -15.72 -9.84 3.35
CA VAL A 190 -15.70 -11.02 2.45
C VAL A 190 -16.60 -10.80 1.24
N THR A 191 -17.77 -10.15 1.43
CA THR A 191 -18.67 -9.86 0.31
C THR A 191 -18.06 -8.88 -0.68
N ALA A 192 -17.47 -7.79 -0.20
CA ALA A 192 -16.76 -6.83 -1.05
C ALA A 192 -15.57 -7.50 -1.80
N MET A 193 -14.82 -8.37 -1.12
CA MET A 193 -13.69 -9.10 -1.72
C MET A 193 -14.16 -10.06 -2.81
N LEU A 194 -15.17 -10.89 -2.54
CA LEU A 194 -15.71 -11.83 -3.51
C LEU A 194 -16.35 -11.10 -4.70
N SER A 195 -17.03 -9.98 -4.45
CA SER A 195 -17.58 -9.10 -5.49
C SER A 195 -16.49 -8.58 -6.43
N ALA A 196 -15.38 -8.05 -5.87
CA ALA A 196 -14.25 -7.59 -6.67
C ALA A 196 -13.60 -8.75 -7.47
N MET A 197 -13.42 -9.93 -6.86
CA MET A 197 -12.83 -11.09 -7.54
C MET A 197 -13.73 -11.70 -8.62
N ALA A 198 -15.05 -11.66 -8.43
CA ALA A 198 -16.04 -12.16 -9.39
C ALA A 198 -16.35 -11.15 -10.50
N SER A 199 -15.83 -9.93 -10.41
CA SER A 199 -16.07 -8.87 -11.37
C SER A 199 -15.61 -9.26 -12.77
N CYS A 200 -16.43 -8.95 -13.77
CA CYS A 200 -16.06 -9.10 -15.18
C CYS A 200 -15.28 -7.90 -15.74
N ALA A 201 -15.08 -6.84 -14.94
CA ALA A 201 -14.34 -5.66 -15.35
C ALA A 201 -12.83 -6.00 -15.44
N PRO A 202 -12.22 -5.96 -16.63
CA PRO A 202 -10.84 -6.39 -16.81
C PRO A 202 -9.85 -5.36 -16.25
N GLY A 203 -8.67 -5.82 -15.82
CA GLY A 203 -7.58 -4.93 -15.41
C GLY A 203 -7.60 -4.49 -13.94
N MET A 204 -8.53 -5.02 -13.13
CA MET A 204 -8.55 -4.82 -11.68
C MET A 204 -7.71 -5.88 -10.94
N SER A 205 -6.84 -5.43 -10.04
CA SER A 205 -6.16 -6.29 -9.05
C SER A 205 -6.82 -6.14 -7.69
N VAL A 206 -6.93 -7.22 -6.92
CA VAL A 206 -7.56 -7.20 -5.59
C VAL A 206 -6.51 -7.50 -4.52
N VAL A 207 -6.45 -6.67 -3.48
CA VAL A 207 -5.63 -6.94 -2.28
C VAL A 207 -6.49 -7.48 -1.14
N GLY A 208 -5.83 -7.89 -0.04
CA GLY A 208 -6.54 -8.36 1.16
C GLY A 208 -7.45 -7.29 1.77
N ILE A 209 -8.39 -7.75 2.59
CA ILE A 209 -9.35 -6.89 3.29
C ILE A 209 -8.61 -5.91 4.22
N ASP A 210 -9.00 -4.63 4.16
CA ASP A 210 -8.40 -3.53 4.91
C ASP A 210 -6.88 -3.38 4.69
N ASN A 211 -6.36 -3.75 3.52
CA ASN A 211 -4.94 -3.75 3.22
C ASN A 211 -4.53 -2.55 2.36
N GLY A 212 -4.67 -1.34 2.90
CA GLY A 212 -4.27 -0.10 2.24
C GLY A 212 -2.77 -0.05 1.96
N TYR A 213 -1.94 -0.58 2.87
CA TYR A 213 -0.49 -0.73 2.68
C TYR A 213 -0.15 -1.61 1.48
N GLY A 214 -0.82 -2.76 1.35
CA GLY A 214 -0.63 -3.68 0.23
C GLY A 214 -0.99 -3.04 -1.10
N ALA A 215 -2.06 -2.25 -1.13
CA ALA A 215 -2.46 -1.50 -2.32
C ALA A 215 -1.44 -0.42 -2.70
N ALA A 216 -0.96 0.34 -1.73
CA ALA A 216 0.11 1.32 -1.91
C ALA A 216 1.39 0.66 -2.45
N CYS A 217 1.79 -0.48 -1.89
CA CYS A 217 2.94 -1.24 -2.37
C CYS A 217 2.76 -1.72 -3.82
N ALA A 218 1.57 -2.22 -4.16
CA ALA A 218 1.28 -2.65 -5.52
C ALA A 218 1.32 -1.47 -6.50
N ALA A 219 0.76 -0.31 -6.12
CA ALA A 219 0.86 0.91 -6.91
C ALA A 219 2.32 1.35 -7.11
N MET A 220 3.14 1.35 -6.04
CA MET A 220 4.57 1.67 -6.15
C MET A 220 5.32 0.75 -7.10
N ARG A 221 5.01 -0.56 -7.10
CA ARG A 221 5.62 -1.49 -8.06
C ARG A 221 5.24 -1.18 -9.50
N ILE A 222 4.01 -0.72 -9.75
CA ILE A 222 3.56 -0.28 -11.07
C ILE A 222 4.29 1.00 -11.48
N LEU A 223 4.37 2.00 -10.59
CA LEU A 223 5.07 3.26 -10.85
C LEU A 223 6.57 3.06 -11.08
N ASN A 224 7.20 2.11 -10.38
CA ASN A 224 8.63 1.82 -10.56
C ASN A 224 8.95 1.24 -11.94
N LEU A 225 7.96 0.74 -12.69
CA LEU A 225 8.16 0.32 -14.09
C LEU A 225 8.21 1.51 -15.05
N SER A 226 7.61 2.65 -14.69
CA SER A 226 7.58 3.85 -15.54
C SER A 226 8.71 4.82 -15.21
N SER A 227 9.23 4.81 -13.98
CA SER A 227 10.36 5.66 -13.57
C SER A 227 11.72 5.14 -14.07
N GLU A 228 11.85 3.86 -14.45
CA GLU A 228 13.05 3.30 -15.07
C GLU A 228 12.70 2.19 -16.06
N CYS A 229 12.97 2.39 -17.36
CA CYS A 229 13.26 1.27 -18.26
C CYS A 229 14.62 0.67 -17.86
N THR A 230 14.66 -0.07 -16.75
CA THR A 230 15.52 -1.24 -16.56
C THR A 230 14.84 -2.15 -15.54
N PRO A 231 14.10 -3.19 -15.99
CA PRO A 231 13.54 -4.16 -15.06
C PRO A 231 14.66 -4.83 -14.25
N PRO A 232 14.44 -5.23 -12.98
CA PRO A 232 15.37 -6.09 -12.27
C PRO A 232 15.60 -7.32 -13.14
N THR A 233 16.83 -7.50 -13.61
CA THR A 233 17.16 -8.56 -14.55
C THR A 233 17.02 -9.88 -13.80
N LEU A 234 15.88 -10.56 -13.99
CA LEU A 234 15.78 -11.97 -13.69
C LEU A 234 16.77 -12.67 -14.63
N SER A 235 17.92 -13.06 -14.08
CA SER A 235 18.96 -13.81 -14.79
C SER A 235 18.32 -15.04 -15.43
N LYS A 236 18.03 -14.98 -16.73
CA LYS A 236 17.58 -16.14 -17.50
C LYS A 236 18.73 -17.14 -17.55
N GLN A 237 18.63 -18.22 -16.76
CA GLN A 237 19.41 -19.41 -17.04
C GLN A 237 18.95 -19.94 -18.40
N LYS A 238 19.85 -19.98 -19.39
CA LYS A 238 19.60 -20.68 -20.64
C LYS A 238 19.42 -22.17 -20.32
N PRO A 239 18.42 -22.87 -20.89
CA PRO A 239 18.39 -24.31 -20.85
C PRO A 239 19.61 -24.83 -21.62
N GLY A 240 20.37 -25.74 -21.00
CA GLY A 240 21.53 -26.36 -21.60
C GLY A 240 21.13 -27.16 -22.83
N THR A 241 21.79 -26.89 -23.95
CA THR A 241 21.89 -27.80 -25.08
C THR A 241 23.02 -28.78 -24.80
N GLU A 242 22.67 -30.06 -24.65
CA GLU A 242 23.52 -31.17 -25.12
C GLU A 242 23.08 -31.54 -26.54
#